data_AF-A0A498C7R4-F1
#
_entry.id   AF-A0A498C7R4-F1
#
_cell.length_a   1.000
_cell.length_b   1.000
_cell.length_c   1.000
_cell.angle_alpha   90.00
_cell.angle_beta   90.00
_cell.angle_gamma   90.00
#
_symmetry.space_group_name_H-M   'P 1'
#
loop_
_entity.id
_entity.type
_entity.pdbx_description
1 polymer ?
#
loop_
_entity_poly.entity_id
_entity_poly.type
_entity_poly.pdbx_seq_one_letter_code
_entity_poly.pdbx_strand_id
1 'polypeptide(L)'
;MPSIAPKWLGAGMLIATLALAGCLGEGPETEQSDRGAISSYLDGNLELGEVEALSLDAGDQVNLAFRLTDADGRPVAGERLAVLSRAGNLITHPAPRTDDDGYARTRLLAQRGGQDTLEVTAPGDIKGELRLRVGGDEANGHEDHQVGEAQVPEREDVVSWSRLGALETWEEDDLLAAEFPDDIQALEGRTIRVQGFMMPLEQGDRQRHFLLSKSTPSCFYCAPGGPESVVEIKADRGLAFTFDALVLEGELELLDPNEMGMFYRLKNARKAD
;
A
#
# COMPACT_ATOMS: atom_id res chain seq x y z
N MET A 1 -39.85 57.86 -67.07
CA MET A 1 -40.61 56.78 -67.75
C MET A 1 -40.83 55.67 -66.74
N PRO A 2 -42.06 55.12 -66.67
CA PRO A 2 -42.54 54.19 -65.65
C PRO A 2 -41.90 52.81 -65.89
N SER A 3 -41.87 51.86 -64.96
CA SER A 3 -43.00 51.09 -64.41
C SER A 3 -42.29 49.89 -63.72
N ILE A 4 -42.70 49.27 -62.64
CA ILE A 4 -43.98 48.63 -62.35
C ILE A 4 -44.04 48.45 -60.82
N ALA A 5 -45.24 48.65 -60.29
CA ALA A 5 -45.61 48.65 -58.88
C ALA A 5 -45.91 47.21 -58.36
N PRO A 6 -46.76 47.01 -57.33
CA PRO A 6 -46.35 46.57 -55.99
C PRO A 6 -47.05 45.25 -55.59
N LYS A 7 -46.90 44.80 -54.34
CA LYS A 7 -48.02 44.23 -53.55
C LYS A 7 -47.66 43.99 -52.09
N TRP A 8 -48.52 44.54 -51.22
CA TRP A 8 -48.65 44.31 -49.79
C TRP A 8 -49.54 43.08 -49.48
N LEU A 9 -49.61 42.74 -48.18
CA LEU A 9 -50.49 41.84 -47.41
C LEU A 9 -49.74 40.61 -46.87
N GLY A 10 -49.87 40.16 -45.61
CA GLY A 10 -50.65 40.53 -44.43
C GLY A 10 -50.08 39.72 -43.24
N ALA A 11 -50.13 40.24 -42.01
CA ALA A 11 -51.11 39.92 -40.96
C ALA A 11 -51.01 38.52 -40.32
N GLY A 12 -50.92 38.51 -38.97
CA GLY A 12 -51.12 37.36 -38.08
C GLY A 12 -49.82 36.71 -37.58
N MET A 13 -49.66 36.20 -36.36
CA MET A 13 -50.55 35.97 -35.23
C MET A 13 -49.63 35.47 -34.08
N LEU A 14 -49.90 35.87 -32.83
CA LEU A 14 -49.27 35.30 -31.63
C LEU A 14 -49.92 33.95 -31.29
N ILE A 15 -49.14 32.87 -31.16
CA ILE A 15 -49.45 31.70 -30.30
C ILE A 15 -48.13 31.12 -29.77
N ALA A 16 -48.06 30.90 -28.45
CA ALA A 16 -46.99 30.23 -27.73
C ALA A 16 -47.23 28.70 -27.66
N THR A 17 -46.18 27.87 -27.75
CA THR A 17 -45.98 26.65 -26.91
C THR A 17 -44.62 25.95 -27.18
N LEU A 18 -43.92 25.66 -26.08
CA LEU A 18 -43.00 24.55 -25.74
C LEU A 18 -42.26 23.74 -26.83
N ALA A 19 -40.92 23.64 -26.71
CA ALA A 19 -40.14 22.41 -26.96
C ALA A 19 -38.77 22.44 -26.26
N LEU A 20 -38.37 21.29 -25.71
CA LEU A 20 -37.10 20.98 -25.04
C LEU A 20 -35.90 20.94 -25.99
N ALA A 21 -34.71 20.99 -25.37
CA ALA A 21 -33.46 20.33 -25.73
C ALA A 21 -32.28 21.22 -26.15
N GLY A 22 -31.19 21.07 -25.39
CA GLY A 22 -29.85 20.96 -25.94
C GLY A 22 -29.04 22.24 -26.11
N CYS A 23 -28.32 22.65 -25.08
CA CYS A 23 -26.95 23.11 -25.27
C CYS A 23 -26.06 22.32 -24.32
N LEU A 24 -25.32 21.39 -24.91
CA LEU A 24 -24.29 20.56 -24.31
C LEU A 24 -23.25 21.47 -23.65
N GLY A 25 -22.91 21.15 -22.40
CA GLY A 25 -21.63 21.57 -21.85
C GLY A 25 -20.54 20.75 -22.54
N GLU A 26 -19.68 21.42 -23.29
CA GLU A 26 -18.40 20.88 -23.75
C GLU A 26 -17.52 20.68 -22.49
N GLY A 27 -17.55 19.47 -21.95
CA GLY A 27 -16.46 18.97 -21.11
C GLY A 27 -15.23 18.69 -21.98
N PRO A 28 -14.01 18.68 -21.43
CA PRO A 28 -12.80 18.49 -22.20
C PRO A 28 -12.86 17.15 -22.95
N GLU A 29 -12.83 17.25 -24.26
CA GLU A 29 -12.75 16.13 -25.19
C GLU A 29 -11.49 15.30 -24.86
N THR A 30 -11.69 14.00 -24.75
CA THR A 30 -10.66 13.00 -24.51
C THR A 30 -9.78 12.88 -25.77
N GLU A 31 -8.74 13.72 -25.86
CA GLU A 31 -7.73 13.74 -26.92
C GLU A 31 -6.77 12.53 -26.89
N GLN A 32 -7.23 11.39 -26.34
CA GLN A 32 -6.40 10.21 -26.05
C GLN A 32 -6.56 9.06 -27.07
N SER A 33 -7.43 9.21 -28.09
CA SER A 33 -7.91 8.06 -28.88
C SER A 33 -7.35 7.91 -30.31
N ASP A 34 -6.30 8.65 -30.70
CA ASP A 34 -5.72 8.58 -32.07
C ASP A 34 -4.24 8.18 -32.11
N ARG A 35 -3.68 7.77 -30.96
CA ARG A 35 -2.32 7.24 -30.85
C ARG A 35 -2.39 5.85 -30.24
N GLY A 36 -1.47 4.97 -30.64
CA GLY A 36 -1.34 3.64 -30.03
C GLY A 36 -1.12 3.71 -28.53
N ALA A 37 -1.30 2.59 -27.82
CA ALA A 37 -1.28 2.55 -26.37
C ALA A 37 -0.20 1.61 -25.83
N ILE A 38 0.35 1.94 -24.66
CA ILE A 38 1.22 1.05 -23.87
C ILE A 38 0.51 0.72 -22.57
N SER A 39 0.27 -0.57 -22.35
CA SER A 39 -0.32 -1.11 -21.12
C SER A 39 0.71 -1.92 -20.35
N SER A 40 0.64 -1.89 -19.02
CA SER A 40 1.63 -2.53 -18.14
C SER A 40 1.06 -3.75 -17.42
N TYR A 41 1.86 -4.79 -17.23
CA TYR A 41 1.46 -6.07 -16.64
C TYR A 41 2.60 -6.66 -15.78
N LEU A 42 2.24 -7.53 -14.85
CA LEU A 42 3.19 -8.41 -14.17
C LEU A 42 3.50 -9.62 -15.06
N ASP A 43 4.77 -9.79 -15.44
CA ASP A 43 5.20 -10.89 -16.29
C ASP A 43 5.09 -12.23 -15.54
N GLY A 44 4.44 -13.21 -16.15
CA GLY A 44 4.01 -14.46 -15.51
C GLY A 44 2.58 -14.45 -14.96
N ASN A 45 1.97 -13.27 -14.81
CA ASN A 45 0.63 -13.09 -14.22
C ASN A 45 -0.28 -12.21 -15.11
N LEU A 46 -0.20 -12.37 -16.43
CA LEU A 46 -0.99 -11.58 -17.39
C LEU A 46 -2.51 -11.69 -17.17
N GLU A 47 -2.97 -12.79 -16.56
CA GLU A 47 -4.39 -13.03 -16.22
C GLU A 47 -4.95 -12.09 -15.15
N LEU A 48 -4.08 -11.42 -14.38
CA LEU A 48 -4.50 -10.41 -13.38
C LEU A 48 -4.93 -9.09 -14.03
N GLY A 49 -4.70 -8.93 -15.33
CA GLY A 49 -5.06 -7.74 -16.08
C GLY A 49 -3.99 -6.65 -16.03
N GLU A 50 -4.35 -5.50 -16.59
CA GLU A 50 -3.49 -4.33 -16.66
C GLU A 50 -3.25 -3.72 -15.27
N VAL A 51 -2.01 -3.25 -15.06
CA VAL A 51 -1.55 -2.67 -13.81
C VAL A 51 -1.19 -1.21 -14.04
N GLU A 52 -1.88 -0.31 -13.36
CA GLU A 52 -1.58 1.13 -13.41
C GLU A 52 -0.65 1.58 -12.29
N ALA A 53 -0.55 0.80 -11.22
CA ALA A 53 0.30 1.08 -10.07
C ALA A 53 0.80 -0.19 -9.37
N LEU A 54 2.03 -0.15 -8.86
CA LEU A 54 2.63 -1.19 -8.02
C LEU A 54 3.13 -0.61 -6.70
N SER A 55 2.95 -1.35 -5.61
CA SER A 55 3.62 -1.13 -4.34
C SER A 55 4.63 -2.24 -4.14
N LEU A 56 5.87 -1.87 -3.85
CA LEU A 56 7.04 -2.76 -3.74
C LEU A 56 7.80 -2.44 -2.46
N ASP A 57 8.56 -3.40 -1.96
CA ASP A 57 9.53 -3.19 -0.89
C ASP A 57 10.95 -2.98 -1.45
N ALA A 58 11.79 -2.30 -0.68
CA ALA A 58 13.16 -2.00 -1.07
C ALA A 58 13.93 -3.32 -1.20
N GLY A 59 14.58 -3.49 -2.35
CA GLY A 59 15.25 -4.74 -2.72
C GLY A 59 14.41 -5.66 -3.60
N ASP A 60 13.10 -5.40 -3.75
CA ASP A 60 12.24 -6.23 -4.60
C ASP A 60 12.70 -6.27 -6.05
N GLN A 61 12.54 -7.46 -6.65
CA GLN A 61 12.77 -7.71 -8.06
C GLN A 61 11.46 -8.10 -8.72
N VAL A 62 10.99 -7.26 -9.65
CA VAL A 62 9.71 -7.50 -10.35
C VAL A 62 9.94 -7.63 -11.84
N ASN A 63 9.40 -8.71 -12.42
CA ASN A 63 9.35 -8.88 -13.87
C ASN A 63 8.09 -8.17 -14.40
N LEU A 64 8.29 -7.26 -15.35
CA LEU A 64 7.26 -6.45 -15.95
C LEU A 64 7.13 -6.77 -17.44
N ALA A 65 5.90 -6.77 -17.93
CA ALA A 65 5.60 -6.88 -19.35
C ALA A 65 4.82 -5.63 -19.80
N PHE A 66 5.24 -5.01 -20.90
CA PHE A 66 4.56 -3.87 -21.51
C PHE A 66 4.00 -4.27 -22.86
N ARG A 67 2.70 -4.07 -23.06
CA ARG A 67 2.02 -4.38 -24.31
C ARG A 67 1.87 -3.12 -25.15
N LEU A 68 2.42 -3.11 -26.35
CA LEU A 68 2.25 -2.04 -27.33
C LEU A 68 1.12 -2.39 -28.32
N THR A 69 0.20 -1.46 -28.50
CA THR A 69 -0.90 -1.57 -29.45
C THR A 69 -0.98 -0.35 -30.39
N ASP A 70 -1.49 -0.54 -31.60
CA ASP A 70 -1.83 0.54 -32.52
C ASP A 70 -3.15 1.23 -32.11
N ALA A 71 -3.58 2.25 -32.86
CA ALA A 71 -4.82 2.98 -32.58
C ALA A 71 -6.09 2.09 -32.69
N ASP A 72 -6.01 0.96 -33.40
CA ASP A 72 -7.09 -0.01 -33.53
C ASP A 72 -7.01 -1.11 -32.44
N GLY A 73 -6.06 -1.01 -31.50
CA GLY A 73 -5.84 -1.99 -30.42
C GLY A 73 -5.10 -3.26 -30.84
N ARG A 74 -4.54 -3.32 -32.06
CA ARG A 74 -3.80 -4.48 -32.56
C ARG A 74 -2.36 -4.46 -32.02
N PRO A 75 -1.77 -5.63 -31.71
CA PRO A 75 -0.42 -5.69 -31.18
C PRO A 75 0.62 -5.22 -32.21
N VAL A 76 1.66 -4.52 -31.74
CA VAL A 76 2.77 -4.03 -32.57
C VAL A 76 4.04 -4.78 -32.20
N ALA A 77 4.54 -5.60 -33.13
CA ALA A 77 5.69 -6.49 -32.92
C ALA A 77 7.02 -5.90 -33.40
N GLY A 78 8.14 -6.34 -32.81
CA GLY A 78 9.51 -6.00 -33.22
C GLY A 78 10.01 -4.61 -32.82
N GLU A 79 9.15 -3.78 -32.23
CA GLU A 79 9.48 -2.42 -31.83
C GLU A 79 10.33 -2.39 -30.56
N ARG A 80 11.23 -1.41 -30.48
CA ARG A 80 12.08 -1.21 -29.30
C ARG A 80 11.42 -0.16 -28.40
N LEU A 81 11.10 -0.56 -27.18
CA LEU A 81 10.64 0.36 -26.15
C LEU A 81 11.85 0.98 -25.43
N ALA A 82 11.64 2.13 -24.79
CA ALA A 82 12.55 2.71 -23.82
C ALA A 82 11.84 2.76 -22.46
N VAL A 83 12.39 2.10 -21.45
CA VAL A 83 11.86 2.03 -20.10
C VAL A 83 12.82 2.74 -19.15
N LEU A 84 12.32 3.75 -18.46
CA LEU A 84 13.11 4.61 -17.57
C LEU A 84 12.37 4.78 -16.25
N SER A 85 13.10 4.72 -15.14
CA SER A 85 12.59 5.13 -13.82
C SER A 85 12.90 6.60 -13.59
N ARG A 86 11.89 7.39 -13.22
CA ARG A 86 12.08 8.82 -12.87
C ARG A 86 12.85 8.99 -11.56
N ALA A 87 12.64 8.10 -10.58
CA ALA A 87 13.34 8.14 -9.29
C ALA A 87 14.75 7.51 -9.34
N GLY A 88 15.07 6.77 -10.42
CA GLY A 88 16.36 6.13 -10.63
C GLY A 88 16.47 4.71 -10.09
N ASN A 89 15.35 3.99 -9.95
CA ASN A 89 15.33 2.54 -9.75
C ASN A 89 15.93 1.82 -10.96
N LEU A 90 16.57 0.66 -10.72
CA LEU A 90 17.34 -0.02 -11.75
C LEU A 90 16.43 -0.83 -12.67
N ILE A 91 16.53 -0.56 -13.98
CA ILE A 91 15.92 -1.38 -15.03
C ILE A 91 17.02 -2.22 -15.68
N THR A 92 16.97 -3.53 -15.50
CA THR A 92 18.01 -4.44 -16.01
C THR A 92 18.04 -4.54 -17.53
N HIS A 93 16.87 -4.37 -18.18
CA HIS A 93 16.71 -4.38 -19.63
C HIS A 93 15.90 -3.14 -20.06
N PRO A 94 16.52 -1.94 -20.14
CA PRO A 94 15.80 -0.69 -20.36
C PRO A 94 15.31 -0.49 -21.81
N ALA A 95 15.74 -1.34 -22.75
CA ALA A 95 15.36 -1.25 -24.15
C ALA A 95 14.77 -2.58 -24.71
N PRO A 96 13.70 -3.13 -24.10
CA PRO A 96 13.15 -4.40 -24.52
C PRO A 96 12.46 -4.28 -25.89
N ARG A 97 12.36 -5.41 -26.60
CA ARG A 97 11.66 -5.49 -27.89
C ARG A 97 10.32 -6.19 -27.74
N THR A 98 9.31 -5.72 -28.47
CA THR A 98 7.99 -6.37 -28.49
C THR A 98 8.03 -7.67 -29.28
N ASP A 99 7.38 -8.71 -28.76
CA ASP A 99 7.14 -9.98 -29.46
C ASP A 99 5.92 -9.89 -30.41
N ASP A 100 5.56 -11.02 -31.04
CA ASP A 100 4.45 -11.08 -32.01
C ASP A 100 3.08 -10.70 -31.40
N ASP A 101 2.95 -10.84 -30.07
CA ASP A 101 1.76 -10.46 -29.31
C ASP A 101 1.82 -9.01 -28.78
N GLY A 102 2.89 -8.29 -29.12
CA GLY A 102 3.12 -6.90 -28.78
C GLY A 102 3.74 -6.69 -27.40
N TYR A 103 4.20 -7.74 -26.71
CA TYR A 103 4.75 -7.66 -25.36
C TYR A 103 6.26 -7.49 -25.34
N ALA A 104 6.75 -6.52 -24.58
CA ALA A 104 8.16 -6.33 -24.28
C ALA A 104 8.39 -6.54 -22.78
N ARG A 105 9.37 -7.38 -22.42
CA ARG A 105 9.61 -7.80 -21.03
C ARG A 105 10.87 -7.15 -20.45
N THR A 106 10.80 -6.71 -19.20
CA THR A 106 11.95 -6.19 -18.45
C THR A 106 11.88 -6.60 -16.98
N ARG A 107 12.92 -6.30 -16.22
CA ARG A 107 12.94 -6.46 -14.77
C ARG A 107 13.38 -5.17 -14.09
N LEU A 108 12.57 -4.77 -13.13
CA LEU A 108 12.81 -3.68 -12.20
C LEU A 108 13.45 -4.23 -10.92
N LEU A 109 14.46 -3.53 -10.41
CA LEU A 109 14.99 -3.70 -9.06
C LEU A 109 14.72 -2.40 -8.27
N ALA A 110 13.93 -2.52 -7.21
CA ALA A 110 13.49 -1.42 -6.37
C ALA A 110 14.60 -1.01 -5.38
N GLN A 111 15.58 -0.22 -5.84
CA GLN A 111 16.74 0.20 -5.03
C GLN A 111 16.55 1.54 -4.32
N ARG A 112 15.57 2.33 -4.75
CA ARG A 112 15.29 3.68 -4.24
C ARG A 112 13.85 3.73 -3.75
N GLY A 113 13.73 3.97 -2.44
CA GLY A 113 12.46 4.19 -1.78
C GLY A 113 11.76 5.48 -2.25
N GLY A 114 10.46 5.55 -1.97
CA GLY A 114 9.60 6.67 -2.30
C GLY A 114 8.68 6.42 -3.50
N GLN A 115 8.08 7.50 -4.00
CA GLN A 115 7.27 7.46 -5.21
C GLN A 115 8.17 7.47 -6.45
N ASP A 116 7.85 6.61 -7.40
CA ASP A 116 8.52 6.53 -8.69
C ASP A 116 7.49 6.38 -9.81
N THR A 117 7.88 6.70 -11.04
CA THR A 117 7.10 6.50 -12.24
C THR A 117 8.01 5.89 -13.27
N LEU A 118 7.66 4.69 -13.74
CA LEU A 118 8.30 4.14 -14.92
C LEU A 118 7.67 4.76 -16.16
N GLU A 119 8.48 5.48 -16.92
CA GLU A 119 8.11 5.96 -18.24
C GLU A 119 8.50 4.92 -19.26
N VAL A 120 7.52 4.54 -20.09
CA VAL A 120 7.73 3.64 -21.23
C VAL A 120 7.42 4.43 -22.49
N THR A 121 8.38 4.52 -23.40
CA THR A 121 8.21 5.21 -24.68
C THR A 121 8.40 4.24 -25.83
N ALA A 122 7.48 4.26 -26.79
CA ALA A 122 7.61 3.58 -28.08
C ALA A 122 7.78 4.60 -29.22
N PRO A 123 8.18 4.15 -30.42
CA PRO A 123 8.20 5.01 -31.61
C PRO A 123 6.85 5.68 -31.88
N GLY A 124 6.87 6.87 -32.46
CA GLY A 124 5.66 7.68 -32.68
C GLY A 124 5.17 8.44 -31.44
N ASP A 125 6.07 8.67 -30.46
CA ASP A 125 5.80 9.38 -29.21
C ASP A 125 4.68 8.77 -28.36
N ILE A 126 4.43 7.47 -28.53
CA ILE A 126 3.51 6.72 -27.69
C ILE A 126 4.17 6.54 -26.32
N LYS A 127 3.45 6.95 -25.27
CA LYS A 127 3.93 6.90 -23.88
C LYS A 127 2.98 6.08 -23.02
N GLY A 128 3.56 5.27 -22.15
CA GLY A 128 2.91 4.62 -21.03
C GLY A 128 3.60 5.03 -19.73
N GLU A 129 2.83 5.09 -18.66
CA GLU A 129 3.37 5.36 -17.33
C GLU A 129 2.88 4.27 -16.37
N LEU A 130 3.79 3.73 -15.56
CA LEU A 130 3.47 2.83 -14.46
C LEU A 130 3.89 3.51 -13.16
N ARG A 131 2.93 3.77 -12.28
CA ARG A 131 3.21 4.37 -10.97
C ARG A 131 3.78 3.32 -10.03
N LEU A 132 4.84 3.67 -9.31
CA LEU A 132 5.47 2.81 -8.33
C LEU A 132 5.51 3.52 -6.98
N ARG A 133 5.32 2.76 -5.91
CA ARG A 133 5.71 3.14 -4.56
C ARG A 133 6.66 2.07 -4.05
N VAL A 134 7.87 2.47 -3.70
CA VAL A 134 8.87 1.59 -3.07
C VAL A 134 8.96 1.95 -1.59
N GLY A 135 8.57 1.05 -0.69
CA GLY A 135 8.73 1.18 0.76
C GLY A 135 10.03 0.55 1.24
N GLY A 136 10.51 0.88 2.45
CA GLY A 136 11.76 0.34 3.01
C GLY A 136 12.76 1.44 3.36
N ASP A 137 13.06 1.51 4.65
CA ASP A 137 13.92 2.39 5.45
C ASP A 137 14.60 3.64 4.83
N GLU A 138 14.27 4.77 5.48
CA GLU A 138 14.98 6.05 5.60
C GLU A 138 14.88 7.12 4.50
N ALA A 139 13.86 7.99 4.62
CA ALA A 139 14.05 9.45 4.72
C ALA A 139 12.76 10.15 5.22
N ASN A 140 12.57 10.13 6.54
CA ASN A 140 11.77 11.02 7.39
C ASN A 140 10.72 11.96 6.74
N GLY A 141 9.45 11.74 7.09
CA GLY A 141 8.49 12.83 7.28
C GLY A 141 7.07 12.58 6.79
N HIS A 142 6.29 11.89 7.62
CA HIS A 142 4.83 11.99 7.75
C HIS A 142 3.89 11.26 6.78
N GLU A 143 3.07 10.44 7.43
CA GLU A 143 1.73 9.94 7.07
C GLU A 143 1.69 8.88 5.97
N ASP A 144 1.91 7.65 6.44
CA ASP A 144 1.54 6.42 5.76
C ASP A 144 0.02 6.26 5.72
N HIS A 145 -0.55 6.22 4.53
CA HIS A 145 -1.84 5.62 4.27
C HIS A 145 -1.62 4.31 3.50
N GLN A 146 -1.15 3.27 4.21
CA GLN A 146 -1.33 1.88 3.78
C GLN A 146 -2.71 1.40 4.24
N VAL A 147 -3.52 0.92 3.31
CA VAL A 147 -4.67 0.09 3.66
C VAL A 147 -4.14 -1.32 3.86
N GLY A 148 -3.79 -1.66 5.09
CA GLY A 148 -3.34 -2.99 5.51
C GLY A 148 -2.49 -2.89 6.77
N GLU A 149 -3.04 -3.33 7.91
CA GLU A 149 -2.44 -3.26 9.26
C GLU A 149 -2.43 -1.87 9.92
N ALA A 150 -3.51 -1.52 10.62
CA ALA A 150 -3.50 -0.35 11.49
C ALA A 150 -2.58 -0.64 12.70
N GLN A 151 -1.48 0.10 12.82
CA GLN A 151 -0.68 0.12 14.04
C GLN A 151 -1.39 0.97 15.10
N VAL A 152 -1.17 0.65 16.38
CA VAL A 152 -1.68 1.52 17.45
C VAL A 152 -1.02 2.91 17.37
N PRO A 153 -1.78 4.00 17.57
CA PRO A 153 -1.21 5.33 17.58
C PRO A 153 -0.25 5.50 18.77
N GLU A 154 0.84 6.24 18.56
CA GLU A 154 1.76 6.60 19.63
C GLU A 154 1.05 7.48 20.68
N ARG A 155 1.29 7.18 21.97
CA ARG A 155 0.69 7.90 23.11
C ARG A 155 1.70 8.03 24.24
N GLU A 156 1.68 9.16 24.93
CA GLU A 156 2.62 9.44 26.03
C GLU A 156 2.33 8.65 27.31
N ASP A 157 1.10 8.15 27.49
CA ASP A 157 0.69 7.44 28.70
C ASP A 157 0.97 5.92 28.66
N VAL A 158 1.57 5.43 27.58
CA VAL A 158 1.94 4.02 27.39
C VAL A 158 3.41 3.89 26.99
N VAL A 159 4.00 2.73 27.25
CA VAL A 159 5.30 2.37 26.67
C VAL A 159 5.11 2.16 25.18
N SER A 160 5.89 2.88 24.37
CA SER A 160 5.78 2.82 22.92
C SER A 160 6.34 1.52 22.37
N TRP A 161 5.72 1.02 21.30
CA TRP A 161 6.25 -0.14 20.56
C TRP A 161 7.58 0.15 19.89
N SER A 162 7.83 1.41 19.53
CA SER A 162 9.14 1.85 19.04
C SER A 162 10.24 1.63 20.08
N ARG A 163 9.92 1.78 21.37
CA ARG A 163 10.86 1.53 22.46
C ARG A 163 11.02 0.03 22.74
N LEU A 164 9.91 -0.73 22.74
CA LEU A 164 9.95 -2.20 22.89
C LEU A 164 10.67 -2.88 21.70
N GLY A 165 10.63 -2.29 20.51
CA GLY A 165 11.32 -2.79 19.33
C GLY A 165 12.77 -2.33 19.19
N ALA A 166 13.26 -1.45 20.07
CA ALA A 166 14.63 -0.89 19.99
C ALA A 166 15.67 -1.84 20.61
N LEU A 167 15.67 -3.10 20.16
CA LEU A 167 16.58 -4.14 20.63
C LEU A 167 17.72 -4.33 19.63
N GLU A 168 18.92 -4.60 20.13
CA GLU A 168 19.99 -5.13 19.30
C GLU A 168 19.78 -6.64 19.18
N THR A 169 19.50 -7.14 17.98
CA THR A 169 19.21 -8.57 17.74
C THR A 169 20.27 -9.21 16.84
N TRP A 170 20.61 -10.48 17.10
CA TRP A 170 21.49 -11.28 16.25
C TRP A 170 21.01 -12.73 16.19
N GLU A 171 21.47 -13.47 15.18
CA GLU A 171 21.19 -14.90 15.06
C GLU A 171 22.27 -15.70 15.82
N GLU A 172 21.83 -16.56 16.74
CA GLU A 172 22.69 -17.47 17.50
C GLU A 172 22.02 -18.85 17.58
N ASP A 173 22.70 -19.91 17.12
CA ASP A 173 22.18 -21.30 17.12
C ASP A 173 20.75 -21.46 16.55
N ASP A 174 20.47 -20.81 15.41
CA ASP A 174 19.15 -20.76 14.74
C ASP A 174 18.03 -20.10 15.58
N LEU A 175 18.39 -19.37 16.64
CA LEU A 175 17.51 -18.57 17.48
C LEU A 175 17.82 -17.08 17.34
N LEU A 176 16.78 -16.24 17.49
CA LEU A 176 16.93 -14.80 17.54
C LEU A 176 17.31 -14.39 18.97
N ALA A 177 18.58 -14.10 19.18
CA ALA A 177 19.08 -13.49 20.40
C ALA A 177 18.84 -11.98 20.37
N ALA A 178 18.68 -11.38 21.55
CA ALA A 178 18.50 -9.94 21.70
C ALA A 178 19.18 -9.43 22.97
N GLU A 179 19.72 -8.21 22.90
CA GLU A 179 20.15 -7.46 24.08
C GLU A 179 19.16 -6.34 24.37
N PHE A 180 18.68 -6.29 25.62
CA PHE A 180 17.80 -5.22 26.08
C PHE A 180 18.61 -3.97 26.39
N PRO A 181 18.28 -2.79 25.83
CA PRO A 181 18.94 -1.55 26.22
C PRO A 181 18.60 -1.17 27.67
N ASP A 182 19.47 -0.36 28.31
CA ASP A 182 19.36 0.03 29.72
C ASP A 182 17.99 0.62 30.09
N ASP A 183 17.39 1.37 29.17
CA ASP A 183 16.10 2.01 29.40
C ASP A 183 14.93 1.01 29.39
N ILE A 184 15.05 -0.12 28.67
CA ILE A 184 14.12 -1.25 28.74
C ILE A 184 14.39 -2.10 29.97
N GLN A 185 15.66 -2.38 30.28
CA GLN A 185 16.03 -3.08 31.52
C GLN A 185 15.50 -2.35 32.77
N ALA A 186 15.47 -1.02 32.75
CA ALA A 186 14.91 -0.20 33.84
C ALA A 186 13.39 -0.37 34.05
N LEU A 187 12.67 -0.95 33.08
CA LEU A 187 11.24 -1.27 33.17
C LEU A 187 10.97 -2.65 33.77
N GLU A 188 11.98 -3.50 33.93
CA GLU A 188 11.82 -4.83 34.54
C GLU A 188 11.18 -4.74 35.92
N GLY A 189 10.12 -5.53 36.14
CA GLY A 189 9.35 -5.55 37.38
C GLY A 189 8.53 -4.27 37.65
N ARG A 190 8.51 -3.30 36.73
CA ARG A 190 7.70 -2.08 36.87
C ARG A 190 6.28 -2.31 36.38
N THR A 191 5.33 -1.60 36.98
CA THR A 191 3.99 -1.46 36.38
C THR A 191 4.06 -0.51 35.20
N ILE A 192 3.80 -1.04 34.00
CA ILE A 192 3.76 -0.27 32.75
C ILE A 192 2.35 -0.33 32.15
N ARG A 193 2.10 0.57 31.21
CA ARG A 193 0.96 0.50 30.30
C ARG A 193 1.44 0.20 28.90
N VAL A 194 0.74 -0.65 28.18
CA VAL A 194 1.00 -0.97 26.78
C VAL A 194 -0.32 -1.04 26.02
N GLN A 195 -0.34 -0.51 24.81
CA GLN A 195 -1.50 -0.57 23.92
C GLN A 195 -1.29 -1.63 22.85
N GLY A 196 -2.32 -2.34 22.43
CA GLY A 196 -2.21 -3.25 21.28
C GLY A 196 -3.50 -3.97 20.96
N PHE A 197 -3.41 -4.91 20.01
CA PHE A 197 -4.52 -5.73 19.57
C PHE A 197 -4.43 -7.13 20.19
N MET A 198 -5.58 -7.65 20.64
CA MET A 198 -5.64 -8.96 21.29
C MET A 198 -5.59 -10.09 20.26
N MET A 199 -4.64 -11.00 20.43
CA MET A 199 -4.57 -12.28 19.73
C MET A 199 -4.81 -13.42 20.74
N PRO A 200 -6.03 -13.99 20.76
CA PRO A 200 -6.42 -14.98 21.75
C PRO A 200 -5.64 -16.29 21.56
N LEU A 201 -5.14 -16.87 22.65
CA LEU A 201 -4.52 -18.19 22.66
C LEU A 201 -5.45 -19.27 23.25
N GLU A 202 -6.47 -18.84 24.00
CA GLU A 202 -7.43 -19.70 24.67
C GLU A 202 -8.78 -19.71 23.93
N GLN A 203 -9.52 -20.81 24.04
CA GLN A 203 -10.88 -20.87 23.53
C GLN A 203 -11.86 -20.18 24.51
N GLY A 204 -12.69 -19.29 24.00
CA GLY A 204 -13.79 -18.65 24.74
C GLY A 204 -13.80 -17.13 24.64
N ASP A 205 -14.87 -16.50 25.12
CA ASP A 205 -15.06 -15.05 24.97
C ASP A 205 -14.29 -14.22 26.00
N ARG A 206 -13.64 -14.88 26.97
CA ARG A 206 -12.85 -14.25 28.03
C ARG A 206 -11.44 -14.83 28.08
N GLN A 207 -10.46 -14.01 27.79
CA GLN A 207 -9.06 -14.39 27.63
C GLN A 207 -8.27 -14.04 28.89
N ARG A 208 -7.56 -15.00 29.47
CA ARG A 208 -6.59 -14.75 30.56
C ARG A 208 -5.15 -14.86 30.08
N HIS A 209 -4.93 -15.66 29.05
CA HIS A 209 -3.64 -15.80 28.40
C HIS A 209 -3.81 -15.53 26.90
N PHE A 210 -3.16 -14.48 26.42
CA PHE A 210 -3.22 -14.06 25.02
C PHE A 210 -1.95 -13.29 24.65
N LEU A 211 -1.75 -13.02 23.37
CA LEU A 211 -0.70 -12.12 22.89
C LEU A 211 -1.29 -10.75 22.60
N LEU A 212 -0.55 -9.70 22.94
CA LEU A 212 -0.86 -8.33 22.54
C LEU A 212 0.09 -7.94 21.41
N SER A 213 -0.44 -7.52 20.26
CA SER A 213 0.35 -7.14 19.09
C SER A 213 0.32 -5.63 18.82
N LYS A 214 1.40 -5.11 18.23
CA LYS A 214 1.53 -3.73 17.73
C LYS A 214 0.51 -3.40 16.64
N SER A 215 0.22 -4.34 15.74
CA SER A 215 -0.66 -4.14 14.58
C SER A 215 -1.94 -4.97 14.67
N THR A 216 -2.96 -4.55 13.92
CA THR A 216 -4.16 -5.38 13.75
C THR A 216 -3.75 -6.71 13.13
N PRO A 217 -4.11 -7.86 13.71
CA PRO A 217 -3.79 -9.15 13.11
C PRO A 217 -4.48 -9.25 11.74
N SER A 218 -3.70 -9.21 10.65
CA SER A 218 -4.20 -9.36 9.28
C SER A 218 -4.62 -10.80 8.99
N CYS A 219 -4.13 -11.76 9.78
CA CYS A 219 -4.35 -13.18 9.63
C CYS A 219 -4.09 -13.86 10.99
N PHE A 220 -5.11 -14.54 11.55
CA PHE A 220 -5.01 -15.22 12.86
C PHE A 220 -3.94 -16.32 12.94
N TYR A 221 -3.49 -16.83 11.81
CA TYR A 221 -2.48 -17.89 11.72
C TYR A 221 -1.11 -17.40 11.29
N CYS A 222 -1.00 -16.11 10.97
CA CYS A 222 0.25 -15.52 10.54
C CYS A 222 1.02 -15.12 11.79
N ALA A 223 2.27 -15.57 11.90
CA ALA A 223 3.12 -15.16 12.99
C ALA A 223 3.30 -13.63 12.90
N PRO A 224 3.16 -12.91 14.02
CA PRO A 224 3.43 -11.48 14.07
C PRO A 224 4.89 -11.22 13.69
N GLY A 225 5.20 -10.02 13.20
CA GLY A 225 6.45 -9.65 12.54
C GLY A 225 7.70 -9.62 13.42
N GLY A 226 7.94 -10.69 14.19
CA GLY A 226 9.05 -10.87 15.13
C GLY A 226 8.61 -10.85 16.61
N PRO A 227 9.37 -11.49 17.52
CA PRO A 227 9.10 -11.50 18.97
C PRO A 227 9.05 -10.11 19.62
N GLU A 228 9.65 -9.10 19.00
CA GLU A 228 9.63 -7.70 19.40
C GLU A 228 8.28 -7.00 19.12
N SER A 229 7.46 -7.58 18.23
CA SER A 229 6.16 -7.03 17.85
C SER A 229 5.00 -7.51 18.73
N VAL A 230 5.31 -8.29 19.78
CA VAL A 230 4.33 -8.89 20.67
C VAL A 230 4.74 -8.88 22.14
N VAL A 231 3.72 -8.87 23.01
CA VAL A 231 3.86 -9.07 24.46
C VAL A 231 2.94 -10.21 24.89
N GLU A 232 3.47 -11.18 25.65
CA GLU A 232 2.65 -12.20 26.27
C GLU A 232 1.86 -11.58 27.43
N ILE A 233 0.54 -11.74 27.43
CA ILE A 233 -0.31 -11.22 28.50
C ILE A 233 -0.78 -12.35 29.41
N LYS A 234 -0.57 -12.17 30.72
CA LYS A 234 -1.18 -12.96 31.79
C LYS A 234 -2.09 -12.05 32.61
N ALA A 235 -3.39 -12.12 32.36
CA ALA A 235 -4.39 -11.30 33.04
C ALA A 235 -4.93 -11.98 34.31
N ASP A 236 -5.08 -11.19 35.38
CA ASP A 236 -5.63 -11.68 36.66
C ASP A 236 -7.10 -12.11 36.55
N ARG A 237 -7.83 -11.44 35.65
CA ARG A 237 -9.24 -11.69 35.35
C ARG A 237 -9.39 -11.82 33.85
N GLY A 238 -10.27 -12.71 33.40
CA GLY A 238 -10.50 -12.87 31.97
C GLY A 238 -11.02 -11.57 31.36
N LEU A 239 -10.39 -11.10 30.29
CA LEU A 239 -10.79 -9.89 29.55
C LEU A 239 -11.67 -10.30 28.37
N ALA A 240 -12.70 -9.52 28.07
CA ALA A 240 -13.56 -9.80 26.92
C ALA A 240 -12.73 -9.67 25.63
N PHE A 241 -12.90 -10.62 24.72
CA PHE A 241 -12.28 -10.54 23.40
C PHE A 241 -12.81 -9.32 22.63
N THR A 242 -11.91 -8.63 21.93
CA THR A 242 -12.25 -7.51 21.05
C THR A 242 -11.26 -7.44 19.89
N PHE A 243 -11.73 -6.89 18.78
CA PHE A 243 -10.89 -6.50 17.64
C PHE A 243 -10.32 -5.08 17.76
N ASP A 244 -10.86 -4.28 18.69
CA ASP A 244 -10.38 -2.93 18.95
C ASP A 244 -9.06 -2.97 19.74
N ALA A 245 -8.25 -1.92 19.58
CA ALA A 245 -7.06 -1.75 20.41
C ALA A 245 -7.43 -1.60 21.89
N LEU A 246 -6.65 -2.24 22.76
CA LEU A 246 -6.78 -2.21 24.21
C LEU A 246 -5.53 -1.58 24.81
N VAL A 247 -5.71 -0.83 25.91
CA VAL A 247 -4.60 -0.47 26.80
C VAL A 247 -4.62 -1.40 28.00
N LEU A 248 -3.49 -2.02 28.30
CA LEU A 248 -3.31 -2.91 29.42
C LEU A 248 -2.27 -2.34 30.37
N GLU A 249 -2.51 -2.47 31.67
CA GLU A 249 -1.58 -2.12 32.72
C GLU A 249 -1.21 -3.40 33.50
N GLY A 250 0.08 -3.60 33.76
CA GLY A 250 0.59 -4.77 34.46
C GLY A 250 2.08 -4.68 34.74
N GLU A 251 2.64 -5.69 35.39
CA GLU A 251 4.07 -5.78 35.71
C GLU A 251 4.84 -6.37 34.52
N LEU A 252 5.83 -5.64 34.01
CA LEU A 252 6.69 -6.12 32.93
C LEU A 252 7.69 -7.16 33.45
N GLU A 253 7.84 -8.23 32.70
CA GLU A 253 8.88 -9.24 32.82
C GLU A 253 9.59 -9.38 31.47
N LEU A 254 10.90 -9.17 31.48
CA LEU A 254 11.81 -9.43 30.37
C LEU A 254 12.13 -10.92 30.37
N LEU A 255 11.80 -11.58 29.26
CA LEU A 255 12.05 -13.01 29.07
C LEU A 255 13.42 -13.23 28.45
N ASP A 256 14.02 -14.39 28.69
CA ASP A 256 15.24 -14.80 28.01
C ASP A 256 14.96 -14.97 26.50
N PRO A 257 15.56 -14.13 25.63
CA PRO A 257 15.41 -14.22 24.19
C PRO A 257 15.73 -15.61 23.62
N ASN A 258 16.62 -16.35 24.29
CA ASN A 258 17.16 -17.63 23.81
C ASN A 258 16.30 -18.84 24.19
N GLU A 259 15.29 -18.69 25.07
CA GLU A 259 14.52 -19.84 25.57
C GLU A 259 13.10 -19.97 25.01
N MET A 260 12.41 -18.85 24.70
CA MET A 260 10.96 -18.90 24.47
C MET A 260 10.45 -18.11 23.26
N GLY A 261 11.33 -17.53 22.44
CA GLY A 261 10.93 -16.82 21.22
C GLY A 261 9.95 -15.66 21.47
N MET A 262 10.01 -15.08 22.67
CA MET A 262 9.21 -13.95 23.14
C MET A 262 10.11 -13.13 24.06
N PHE A 263 10.07 -11.81 23.95
CA PHE A 263 10.94 -10.93 24.75
C PHE A 263 10.23 -10.35 25.98
N TYR A 264 8.91 -10.24 25.92
CA TYR A 264 8.14 -9.50 26.93
C TYR A 264 6.94 -10.29 27.42
N ARG A 265 6.74 -10.24 28.73
CA ARG A 265 5.52 -10.69 29.39
C ARG A 265 4.97 -9.59 30.29
N LEU A 266 3.66 -9.40 30.26
CA LEU A 266 2.93 -8.55 31.18
C LEU A 266 2.12 -9.40 32.16
N LYS A 267 2.57 -9.43 33.41
CA LYS A 267 1.89 -10.14 34.52
C LYS A 267 0.84 -9.26 35.18
N ASN A 268 -0.13 -9.91 35.81
CA ASN A 268 -1.21 -9.27 36.56
C ASN A 268 -1.94 -8.21 35.72
N ALA A 269 -2.08 -8.49 34.43
CA ALA A 269 -2.55 -7.53 33.45
C ALA A 269 -4.05 -7.25 33.65
N ARG A 270 -4.39 -5.97 33.55
CA ARG A 270 -5.76 -5.46 33.59
C ARG A 270 -5.96 -4.41 32.52
N LYS A 271 -7.19 -4.26 32.03
CA LYS A 271 -7.53 -3.15 31.14
C LYS A 271 -7.34 -1.82 31.88
N ALA A 272 -6.63 -0.89 31.25
CA ALA A 272 -6.55 0.51 31.64
C ALA A 272 -7.44 1.33 30.69
N ASP A 273 -8.21 2.25 31.24
CA ASP A 273 -9.13 3.11 30.49
C ASP A 273 -8.43 4.36 29.94
#